data_AF-A0A1Q7FW29-F1
#
_entry.id   AF-A0A1Q7FW29-F1
#
_cell.length_a   1.000
_cell.length_b   1.000
_cell.length_c   1.000
_cell.angle_alpha   90.00
_cell.angle_beta   90.00
_cell.angle_gamma   90.00
#
_symmetry.space_group_name_H-M   'P 1'
#
loop_
_entity.id
_entity.type
_entity.pdbx_description
1 polymer ?
#
loop_
_entity_poly.entity_id
_entity_poly.type
_entity_poly.pdbx_seq_one_letter_code
_entity_poly.pdbx_strand_id
1 'polypeptide(L)'
;MSSRLVAIRSAAPQVVGVTALTSGASLAVAIIQHWPLWGLGFAAVMPWIPLFVAETAWMYRHYRYLALFYVLAVTQTGHLFEHVAQVTQIHVFHLAGASARGIFGTLDLEWVHFIWNSWVLLAVLLLLPRFRINPWLWATLGLSVWHEIEHLVVFFVYLTTGKSGTPGLLARGGLIGGGLPIPRPDLHFFYNLVETVPLVIGLVWQLHRAYDEQRLEEFVHPSQVTTP
;
A
#
# COMPACT_ATOMS: atom_id res chain seq x y z
N MET A 1 10.60 -31.16 16.10
CA MET A 1 11.12 -29.87 16.62
C MET A 1 10.77 -28.81 15.59
N SER A 2 9.88 -27.88 15.94
CA SER A 2 9.33 -26.87 15.04
C SER A 2 10.35 -25.74 14.84
N SER A 3 10.89 -25.62 13.64
CA SER A 3 11.70 -24.49 13.21
C SER A 3 10.92 -23.18 13.38
N ARG A 4 11.37 -22.27 14.24
CA ARG A 4 10.94 -20.87 14.14
C ARG A 4 11.94 -20.17 13.26
N LEU A 5 11.61 -20.15 11.97
CA LEU A 5 12.19 -19.33 10.91
C LEU A 5 12.13 -17.84 11.35
N VAL A 6 12.32 -16.88 10.45
CA VAL A 6 11.52 -15.64 10.55
C VAL A 6 10.07 -16.09 10.45
N ALA A 7 9.53 -16.55 11.57
CA ALA A 7 8.21 -17.10 11.68
C ALA A 7 7.35 -15.87 11.79
N ILE A 8 7.15 -15.17 10.66
CA ILE A 8 5.87 -14.51 10.45
C ILE A 8 4.88 -15.54 10.93
N ARG A 9 4.24 -15.27 12.06
CA ARG A 9 3.35 -16.22 12.69
C ARG A 9 2.16 -16.25 11.76
N SER A 10 2.29 -17.01 10.66
CA SER A 10 1.25 -17.12 9.66
C SER A 10 0.05 -17.56 10.46
N ALA A 11 -1.02 -16.80 10.35
CA ALA A 11 -2.27 -17.24 10.93
C ALA A 11 -2.51 -18.68 10.49
N ALA A 12 -2.90 -19.52 11.45
CA ALA A 12 -3.13 -20.92 11.18
C ALA A 12 -4.03 -21.02 9.93
N PRO A 13 -3.78 -21.92 8.97
CA PRO A 13 -4.51 -21.96 7.71
C PRO A 13 -6.04 -21.96 7.90
N GLN A 14 -6.50 -22.55 9.00
CA GLN A 14 -7.90 -22.54 9.42
C GLN A 14 -8.42 -21.13 9.72
N VAL A 15 -7.63 -20.29 10.41
CA VAL A 15 -7.97 -18.88 10.67
C VAL A 15 -8.07 -18.11 9.36
N VAL A 16 -7.10 -18.27 8.46
CA VAL A 16 -7.15 -17.63 7.12
C VAL A 16 -8.40 -18.09 6.35
N GLY A 17 -8.69 -19.40 6.37
CA GLY A 17 -9.87 -19.98 5.74
C GLY A 17 -11.18 -19.41 6.32
N VAL A 18 -11.31 -19.32 7.64
CA VAL A 18 -12.48 -18.73 8.31
C VAL A 18 -12.60 -17.23 7.99
N THR A 19 -11.50 -16.48 7.99
CA THR A 19 -11.51 -15.07 7.60
C THR A 19 -11.97 -14.88 6.15
N ALA A 20 -11.48 -15.70 5.23
CA ALA A 20 -11.88 -15.66 3.82
C ALA A 20 -13.37 -16.02 3.63
N LEU A 21 -13.87 -17.06 4.33
CA LEU A 21 -15.30 -17.41 4.31
C LEU A 21 -16.16 -16.29 4.89
N THR A 22 -15.71 -15.67 5.99
CA THR A 22 -16.42 -14.54 6.61
C THR A 22 -16.45 -13.33 5.69
N SER A 23 -15.34 -12.99 5.05
CA SER A 23 -15.24 -11.94 4.02
C SER A 23 -16.19 -12.20 2.85
N GLY A 24 -16.21 -13.42 2.31
CA GLY A 24 -17.12 -13.81 1.24
C GLY A 24 -18.60 -13.75 1.66
N ALA A 25 -18.93 -14.22 2.86
CA ALA A 25 -20.30 -14.15 3.39
C ALA A 25 -20.76 -12.70 3.63
N SER A 26 -19.90 -11.86 4.23
CA SER A 26 -20.18 -10.43 4.42
C SER A 26 -20.40 -9.71 3.09
N LEU A 27 -19.57 -9.99 2.09
CA LEU A 27 -19.73 -9.43 0.75
C LEU A 27 -21.03 -9.89 0.10
N ALA A 28 -21.37 -11.19 0.19
CA ALA A 28 -22.62 -11.72 -0.35
C ALA A 28 -23.85 -11.06 0.28
N VAL A 29 -23.85 -10.88 1.60
CA VAL A 29 -24.93 -10.17 2.32
C VAL A 29 -25.03 -8.72 1.84
N ALA A 30 -23.90 -8.01 1.73
CA ALA A 30 -23.89 -6.61 1.27
C ALA A 30 -24.42 -6.47 -0.17
N ILE A 31 -24.11 -7.42 -1.06
CA ILE A 31 -24.65 -7.47 -2.43
C ILE A 31 -26.17 -7.71 -2.41
N ILE A 32 -26.64 -8.71 -1.65
CA ILE A 32 -28.07 -9.04 -1.54
C ILE A 32 -28.88 -7.86 -0.97
N GLN A 33 -28.27 -7.10 -0.05
CA GLN A 33 -28.87 -5.92 0.55
C GLN A 33 -28.65 -4.64 -0.26
N HIS A 34 -28.06 -4.72 -1.46
CA HIS A 34 -27.82 -3.58 -2.35
C HIS A 34 -27.04 -2.44 -1.69
N TRP A 35 -26.01 -2.77 -0.91
CA TRP A 35 -25.12 -1.76 -0.34
C TRP A 35 -24.40 -0.98 -1.44
N PRO A 36 -24.04 0.29 -1.20
CA PRO A 36 -23.22 1.07 -2.12
C PRO A 36 -21.81 0.46 -2.27
N LEU A 37 -21.10 0.81 -3.35
CA LEU A 37 -19.80 0.23 -3.69
C LEU A 37 -18.77 0.28 -2.54
N TRP A 38 -18.67 1.41 -1.84
CA TRP A 38 -17.78 1.55 -0.69
C TRP A 38 -18.15 0.59 0.45
N GLY A 39 -19.45 0.28 0.61
CA GLY A 39 -19.95 -0.68 1.57
C GLY A 39 -19.57 -2.12 1.22
N LEU A 40 -19.54 -2.46 -0.07
CA LEU A 40 -19.02 -3.75 -0.56
C LEU A 40 -17.53 -3.88 -0.26
N GLY A 41 -16.75 -2.83 -0.53
CA GLY A 41 -15.33 -2.77 -0.18
C GLY A 41 -15.09 -2.97 1.31
N PHE A 42 -15.85 -2.25 2.15
CA PHE A 42 -15.77 -2.39 3.60
C PHE A 42 -16.13 -3.81 4.07
N ALA A 43 -17.22 -4.39 3.57
CA ALA A 43 -17.65 -5.75 3.92
C ALA A 43 -16.60 -6.80 3.55
N ALA A 44 -15.91 -6.62 2.41
CA ALA A 44 -14.84 -7.50 1.98
C ALA A 44 -13.58 -7.38 2.87
N VAL A 45 -13.17 -6.16 3.25
CA VAL A 45 -11.92 -5.90 3.98
C VAL A 45 -12.05 -6.10 5.48
N MET A 46 -13.19 -5.79 6.08
CA MET A 46 -13.35 -5.73 7.55
C MET A 46 -12.89 -7.02 8.26
N PRO A 47 -13.24 -8.24 7.80
CA PRO A 47 -12.81 -9.48 8.45
C PRO A 47 -11.29 -9.69 8.47
N TRP A 48 -10.54 -9.03 7.57
CA TRP A 48 -9.07 -9.12 7.51
C TRP A 48 -8.37 -8.19 8.50
N ILE A 49 -9.04 -7.15 8.99
CA ILE A 49 -8.44 -6.14 9.88
C ILE A 49 -7.88 -6.76 11.18
N PRO A 50 -8.61 -7.62 11.92
CA PRO A 50 -8.08 -8.21 13.15
C PRO A 50 -6.83 -9.05 12.91
N LEU A 51 -6.80 -9.79 11.79
CA LEU A 51 -5.64 -10.60 11.40
C LEU A 51 -4.43 -9.71 11.09
N PHE A 52 -4.61 -8.69 10.25
CA PHE A 52 -3.56 -7.73 9.92
C PHE A 52 -3.01 -7.01 11.16
N VAL A 53 -3.88 -6.59 12.08
CA VAL A 53 -3.48 -5.94 13.34
C VAL A 53 -2.70 -6.91 14.23
N ALA A 54 -3.17 -8.15 14.38
CA ALA A 54 -2.49 -9.14 15.21
C ALA A 54 -1.09 -9.49 14.67
N GLU A 55 -0.96 -9.68 13.35
CA GLU A 55 0.35 -9.89 12.71
C GLU A 55 1.26 -8.68 12.86
N THR A 56 0.75 -7.48 12.58
CA THR A 56 1.53 -6.24 12.71
C THR A 56 2.00 -6.02 14.15
N ALA A 57 1.13 -6.25 15.15
CA ALA A 57 1.48 -6.11 16.55
C ALA A 57 2.56 -7.12 16.97
N TRP A 58 2.47 -8.36 16.48
CA TRP A 58 3.50 -9.36 16.71
C TRP A 58 4.82 -8.95 16.03
N MET A 59 4.80 -8.55 14.76
CA MET A 59 5.97 -8.07 14.04
C MET A 59 6.57 -6.84 14.71
N TYR A 60 5.77 -5.93 15.24
CA TYR A 60 6.26 -4.73 15.91
C TYR A 60 7.07 -5.07 17.17
N ARG A 61 6.59 -6.04 17.96
CA ARG A 61 7.25 -6.49 19.20
C ARG A 61 8.60 -7.15 18.96
N HIS A 62 8.82 -7.77 17.80
CA HIS A 62 10.04 -8.54 17.51
C HIS A 62 10.94 -7.89 16.45
N TYR A 63 10.34 -7.19 15.49
CA TYR A 63 10.98 -6.65 14.28
C TYR A 63 10.38 -5.28 13.92
N ARG A 64 10.42 -4.30 14.85
CA ARG A 64 9.79 -2.97 14.73
C ARG A 64 9.82 -2.32 13.34
N TYR A 65 11.00 -2.23 12.71
CA TYR A 65 11.15 -1.59 11.40
C TYR A 65 10.61 -2.44 10.25
N LEU A 66 10.65 -3.77 10.37
CA LEU A 66 10.04 -4.67 9.42
C LEU A 66 8.51 -4.59 9.50
N ALA A 67 7.95 -4.38 10.70
CA ALA A 67 6.53 -4.10 10.88
C ALA A 67 6.10 -2.81 10.17
N LEU A 68 6.90 -1.73 10.30
CA LEU A 68 6.66 -0.49 9.54
C LEU A 68 6.69 -0.75 8.03
N PHE A 69 7.69 -1.49 7.53
CA PHE A 69 7.80 -1.83 6.11
C PHE A 69 6.59 -2.67 5.64
N TYR A 70 6.17 -3.65 6.43
CA TYR A 70 4.97 -4.46 6.15
C TYR A 70 3.71 -3.60 6.08
N VAL A 71 3.46 -2.75 7.07
CA VAL A 71 2.31 -1.84 7.08
C VAL A 71 2.33 -0.92 5.87
N LEU A 72 3.48 -0.32 5.57
CA LEU A 72 3.66 0.55 4.41
C LEU A 72 3.33 -0.21 3.10
N ALA A 73 3.89 -1.40 2.89
CA ALA A 73 3.65 -2.19 1.68
C ALA A 73 2.18 -2.62 1.55
N VAL A 74 1.55 -3.10 2.62
CA VAL A 74 0.14 -3.53 2.60
C VAL A 74 -0.79 -2.34 2.33
N THR A 75 -0.59 -1.24 3.05
CA THR A 75 -1.43 -0.04 2.88
C THR A 75 -1.25 0.54 1.49
N GLN A 76 -0.01 0.71 1.00
CA GLN A 76 0.26 1.25 -0.33
C GLN A 76 -0.28 0.37 -1.46
N THR A 77 -0.24 -0.96 -1.29
CA THR A 77 -0.91 -1.89 -2.21
C THR A 77 -2.43 -1.70 -2.21
N GLY A 78 -3.04 -1.48 -1.05
CA GLY A 78 -4.45 -1.13 -0.95
C GLY A 78 -4.81 0.16 -1.69
N HIS A 79 -3.98 1.19 -1.58
CA HIS A 79 -4.14 2.44 -2.31
C HIS A 79 -3.99 2.27 -3.83
N LEU A 80 -3.02 1.46 -4.28
CA LEU A 80 -2.92 1.08 -5.68
C LEU A 80 -4.20 0.38 -6.18
N PHE A 81 -4.79 -0.53 -5.39
CA PHE A 81 -6.03 -1.19 -5.78
C PHE A 81 -7.22 -0.22 -5.90
N GLU A 82 -7.27 0.83 -5.08
CA GLU A 82 -8.27 1.90 -5.25
C GLU A 82 -8.11 2.59 -6.61
N HIS A 83 -6.88 2.87 -7.04
CA HIS A 83 -6.61 3.43 -8.36
C HIS A 83 -6.84 2.43 -9.50
N VAL A 84 -6.58 1.13 -9.30
CA VAL A 84 -6.98 0.08 -10.25
C VAL A 84 -8.49 0.10 -10.45
N ALA A 85 -9.27 0.19 -9.37
CA ALA A 85 -10.72 0.32 -9.46
C ALA A 85 -11.13 1.58 -10.21
N GLN A 86 -10.48 2.72 -9.94
CA GLN A 86 -10.72 3.98 -10.64
C GLN A 86 -10.45 3.88 -12.15
N VAL A 87 -9.28 3.39 -12.56
CA VAL A 87 -8.97 3.26 -14.00
C VAL A 87 -9.84 2.21 -14.69
N THR A 88 -10.28 1.18 -13.97
CA THR A 88 -11.27 0.20 -14.48
C THR A 88 -12.62 0.88 -14.70
N GLN A 89 -13.09 1.71 -13.76
CA GLN A 89 -14.31 2.49 -13.92
C GLN A 89 -14.24 3.40 -15.16
N ILE A 90 -13.10 4.05 -15.41
CA ILE A 90 -12.92 4.96 -16.55
C ILE A 90 -12.85 4.19 -17.87
N HIS A 91 -11.99 3.18 -17.97
CA HIS A 91 -11.63 2.57 -19.27
C HIS A 91 -12.48 1.37 -19.64
N VAL A 92 -13.00 0.62 -18.65
CA VAL A 92 -13.83 -0.57 -18.89
C VAL A 92 -15.32 -0.24 -18.78
N PHE A 93 -15.71 0.53 -17.77
CA PHE A 93 -17.11 0.89 -17.54
C PHE A 93 -17.49 2.26 -18.12
N HIS A 94 -16.56 2.99 -18.72
CA HIS A 94 -16.78 4.30 -19.36
C HIS A 94 -17.43 5.33 -18.41
N LEU A 95 -17.15 5.22 -17.12
CA LEU A 95 -17.61 6.16 -16.10
C LEU A 95 -16.71 7.40 -16.09
N ALA A 96 -17.27 8.53 -15.65
CA ALA A 96 -16.56 9.80 -15.57
C ALA A 96 -16.93 10.58 -14.31
N GLY A 97 -16.08 11.54 -13.95
CA GLY A 97 -16.31 12.46 -12.84
C GLY A 97 -16.56 11.73 -11.52
N ALA A 98 -17.68 12.04 -10.86
CA ALA A 98 -18.01 11.48 -9.54
C ALA A 98 -18.28 9.96 -9.55
N SER A 99 -18.57 9.38 -10.71
CA SER A 99 -18.82 7.94 -10.85
C SER A 99 -17.54 7.12 -11.07
N ALA A 100 -16.39 7.77 -11.23
CA ALA A 100 -15.10 7.14 -11.51
C ALA A 100 -14.04 7.54 -10.47
N ARG A 101 -14.28 7.15 -9.22
CA ARG A 101 -13.49 7.56 -8.04
C ARG A 101 -12.92 6.40 -7.22
N GLY A 102 -12.98 5.17 -7.74
CA GLY A 102 -12.58 3.95 -7.02
C GLY A 102 -13.70 3.35 -6.16
N ILE A 103 -13.35 2.40 -5.29
CA ILE A 103 -14.29 1.68 -4.42
C ILE A 103 -14.71 2.58 -3.24
N PHE A 104 -13.74 3.23 -2.61
CA PHE A 104 -13.90 4.18 -1.51
C PHE A 104 -13.89 5.62 -2.00
N GLY A 105 -14.46 5.91 -3.18
CA GLY A 105 -14.41 7.22 -3.83
C GLY A 105 -15.02 8.40 -3.08
N THR A 106 -15.63 8.18 -1.90
CA THR A 106 -15.92 9.25 -0.92
C THR A 106 -14.66 9.85 -0.30
N LEU A 107 -13.54 9.10 -0.32
CA LEU A 107 -12.23 9.50 0.14
C LEU A 107 -11.35 10.06 -1.00
N ASP A 108 -11.85 10.16 -2.23
CA ASP A 108 -11.16 10.79 -3.36
C ASP A 108 -11.17 12.32 -3.21
N LEU A 109 -10.38 12.79 -2.23
CA LEU A 109 -10.20 14.19 -1.84
C LEU A 109 -8.71 14.53 -1.88
N GLU A 110 -8.38 15.77 -2.23
CA GLU A 110 -6.97 16.20 -2.32
C GLU A 110 -6.22 16.03 -0.99
N TRP A 111 -6.91 16.23 0.13
CA TRP A 111 -6.35 15.97 1.47
C TRP A 111 -5.92 14.52 1.67
N VAL A 112 -6.72 13.57 1.22
CA VAL A 112 -6.42 12.14 1.37
C VAL A 112 -5.18 11.80 0.56
N HIS A 113 -5.12 12.25 -0.69
CA HIS A 113 -3.95 12.04 -1.55
C HIS A 113 -2.70 12.67 -0.95
N PHE A 114 -2.76 13.94 -0.51
CA PHE A 114 -1.62 14.62 0.08
C PHE A 114 -1.10 13.89 1.34
N ILE A 115 -1.98 13.61 2.30
CA ILE A 115 -1.60 12.91 3.54
C ILE A 115 -1.01 11.53 3.24
N TRP A 116 -1.59 10.82 2.26
CA TRP A 116 -1.14 9.49 1.89
C TRP A 116 0.27 9.49 1.28
N ASN A 117 0.55 10.39 0.34
CA ASN A 117 1.88 10.48 -0.27
C ASN A 117 2.94 10.97 0.73
N SER A 118 2.59 11.92 1.60
CA SER A 118 3.48 12.32 2.70
C SER A 118 3.75 11.17 3.67
N TRP A 119 2.75 10.33 3.97
CA TRP A 119 2.91 9.12 4.79
C TRP A 119 3.90 8.13 4.17
N VAL A 120 3.74 7.84 2.87
CA VAL A 120 4.64 6.93 2.14
C VAL A 120 6.07 7.43 2.20
N LEU A 121 6.29 8.70 1.83
CA LEU A 121 7.62 9.31 1.83
C LEU A 121 8.24 9.29 3.24
N LEU A 122 7.49 9.69 4.26
CA LEU A 122 7.97 9.68 5.64
C LEU A 122 8.36 8.26 6.09
N ALA A 123 7.53 7.26 5.82
CA ALA A 123 7.81 5.89 6.20
C ALA A 123 9.06 5.35 5.49
N VAL A 124 9.23 5.63 4.18
CA VAL A 124 10.45 5.27 3.43
C VAL A 124 11.69 5.94 4.04
N LEU A 125 11.63 7.23 4.36
CA LEU A 125 12.72 7.96 5.01
C LEU A 125 13.09 7.37 6.38
N LEU A 126 12.11 6.88 7.15
CA LEU A 126 12.36 6.22 8.44
C LEU A 126 12.96 4.81 8.29
N LEU A 127 12.64 4.11 7.20
CA LEU A 127 13.15 2.77 6.90
C LEU A 127 14.58 2.78 6.37
N LEU A 128 14.93 3.81 5.60
CA LEU A 128 16.18 3.89 4.85
C LEU A 128 17.46 3.76 5.71
N PRO A 129 17.61 4.43 6.88
CA PRO A 129 18.79 4.26 7.72
C PRO A 129 18.97 2.82 8.22
N ARG A 130 17.86 2.08 8.38
CA ARG A 130 17.87 0.71 8.89
C ARG A 130 18.12 -0.33 7.81
N PHE A 131 17.67 -0.07 6.58
CA PHE A 131 17.72 -1.00 5.44
C PHE A 131 18.48 -0.43 4.25
N ARG A 132 19.56 0.32 4.49
CA ARG A 132 20.37 1.03 3.48
C ARG A 132 20.92 0.17 2.35
N ILE A 133 21.07 -1.13 2.58
CA ILE A 133 21.57 -2.11 1.61
C ILE A 133 20.50 -2.57 0.63
N ASN A 134 19.23 -2.23 0.87
CA ASN A 134 18.11 -2.62 0.03
C ASN A 134 17.99 -1.67 -1.17
N PRO A 135 18.37 -2.09 -2.39
CA PRO A 135 18.36 -1.19 -3.54
C PRO A 135 16.94 -0.77 -3.94
N TRP A 136 15.95 -1.61 -3.66
CA TRP A 136 14.54 -1.33 -3.97
C TRP A 136 13.95 -0.24 -3.08
N LEU A 137 14.41 -0.13 -1.84
CA LEU A 137 14.00 0.95 -0.94
C LEU A 137 14.55 2.32 -1.43
N TRP A 138 15.74 2.35 -2.03
CA TRP A 138 16.27 3.55 -2.68
C TRP A 138 15.49 3.92 -3.94
N ALA A 139 15.13 2.93 -4.77
CA ALA A 139 14.27 3.15 -5.93
C ALA A 139 12.91 3.72 -5.51
N THR A 140 12.31 3.14 -4.46
CA THR A 140 11.05 3.61 -3.87
C THR A 140 11.18 5.05 -3.38
N LEU A 141 12.28 5.40 -2.68
CA LEU A 141 12.52 6.76 -2.21
C LEU A 141 12.51 7.78 -3.37
N GLY A 142 13.23 7.50 -4.45
CA GLY A 142 13.29 8.40 -5.60
C GLY A 142 11.90 8.63 -6.22
N LEU A 143 11.13 7.56 -6.35
CA LEU A 143 9.77 7.60 -6.89
C LEU A 143 8.81 8.34 -5.95
N SER A 144 8.86 8.06 -4.64
CA SER A 144 7.99 8.72 -3.66
C SER A 144 8.30 10.20 -3.48
N VAL A 145 9.56 10.60 -3.61
CA VAL A 145 9.93 12.03 -3.63
C VAL A 145 9.32 12.72 -4.85
N TRP A 146 9.45 12.11 -6.03
CA TRP A 146 8.87 12.67 -7.25
C TRP A 146 7.34 12.77 -7.16
N HIS A 147 6.71 11.70 -6.71
CA HIS A 147 5.26 11.62 -6.58
C HIS A 147 4.74 12.63 -5.54
N GLU A 148 5.41 12.79 -4.40
CA GLU A 148 5.09 13.83 -3.41
C GLU A 148 5.22 15.25 -3.97
N ILE A 149 6.24 15.53 -4.80
CA ILE A 149 6.38 16.84 -5.45
C ILE A 149 5.16 17.16 -6.34
N GLU A 150 4.69 16.18 -7.12
CA GLU A 150 3.47 16.32 -7.92
C GLU A 150 2.26 16.64 -7.02
N HIS A 151 2.13 15.93 -5.88
CA HIS A 151 1.04 16.16 -4.93
C HIS A 151 1.13 17.49 -4.19
N LEU A 152 2.33 17.97 -3.86
CA LEU A 152 2.53 19.31 -3.29
C LEU A 152 1.98 20.39 -4.23
N VAL A 153 2.21 20.25 -5.53
CA VAL A 153 1.70 21.21 -6.54
C VAL A 153 0.18 21.14 -6.64
N VAL A 154 -0.39 19.94 -6.80
CA VAL A 154 -1.84 19.77 -6.89
C VAL A 154 -2.53 20.27 -5.62
N PHE A 155 -1.98 19.95 -4.46
CA PHE A 155 -2.50 20.37 -3.17
C PHE A 155 -2.40 21.88 -2.97
N PHE A 156 -1.30 22.51 -3.39
CA PHE A 156 -1.16 23.96 -3.39
C PHE A 156 -2.24 24.65 -4.25
N VAL A 157 -2.50 24.13 -5.45
CA VAL A 157 -3.59 24.65 -6.32
C VAL A 157 -4.95 24.48 -5.64
N TYR A 158 -5.18 23.34 -5.00
CA TYR A 158 -6.41 23.10 -4.24
C TYR A 158 -6.59 24.10 -3.09
N LEU A 159 -5.56 24.34 -2.27
CA LEU A 159 -5.63 25.29 -1.16
C LEU A 159 -5.84 26.74 -1.62
N THR A 160 -5.30 27.12 -2.78
CA THR A 160 -5.37 28.50 -3.28
C THR A 160 -6.60 28.78 -4.14
N THR A 161 -7.19 27.77 -4.77
CA THR A 161 -8.30 27.95 -5.73
C THR A 161 -9.59 27.21 -5.34
N GLY A 162 -9.52 26.27 -4.40
CA GLY A 162 -10.61 25.36 -4.05
C GLY A 162 -10.90 24.30 -5.12
N LYS A 163 -10.15 24.25 -6.22
CA LYS A 163 -10.37 23.30 -7.32
C LYS A 163 -9.62 21.99 -7.05
N SER A 164 -10.35 20.88 -7.07
CA SER A 164 -9.79 19.52 -7.01
C SER A 164 -9.71 18.90 -8.42
N GLY A 165 -8.87 17.89 -8.58
CA GLY A 165 -8.68 17.16 -9.83
C GLY A 165 -7.84 17.91 -10.86
N THR A 166 -7.10 18.94 -10.43
CA THR A 166 -6.27 19.75 -11.34
C THR A 166 -5.06 18.97 -11.85
N PRO A 167 -4.64 19.18 -13.11
CA PRO A 167 -3.41 18.58 -13.62
C PRO A 167 -2.22 19.15 -12.84
N GLY A 168 -1.36 18.26 -12.33
CA GLY A 168 -0.17 18.61 -11.58
C GLY A 168 0.94 19.16 -12.47
N LEU A 169 2.12 18.57 -12.39
CA LEU A 169 3.26 18.92 -13.22
C LEU A 169 3.20 18.23 -14.59
N LEU A 170 2.96 16.91 -14.62
CA LEU A 170 3.11 16.08 -15.83
C LEU A 170 1.81 15.54 -16.42
N ALA A 171 0.69 15.62 -15.71
CA ALA A 171 -0.61 15.25 -16.30
C ALA A 171 -0.97 16.17 -17.48
N ARG A 172 -1.88 15.76 -18.36
CA ARG A 172 -2.37 16.57 -19.49
C ARG A 172 -2.86 17.94 -19.00
N GLY A 173 -2.22 19.01 -19.48
CA GLY A 173 -2.47 20.39 -19.01
C GLY A 173 -1.62 20.81 -17.81
N GLY A 174 -0.58 20.03 -17.47
CA GLY A 174 0.29 20.25 -16.33
C GLY A 174 1.31 21.37 -16.54
N LEU A 175 1.96 21.78 -15.44
CA LEU A 175 2.82 22.97 -15.42
C LEU A 175 4.12 22.81 -16.22
N ILE A 176 4.63 21.59 -16.41
CA ILE A 176 5.88 21.37 -17.14
C ILE A 176 5.55 21.14 -18.62
N GLY A 177 5.75 22.17 -19.45
CA GLY A 177 5.57 22.08 -20.89
C GLY A 177 4.16 21.71 -21.36
N GLY A 178 3.13 21.94 -20.53
CA GLY A 178 1.75 21.51 -20.78
C GLY A 178 1.46 20.05 -20.40
N GLY A 179 2.45 19.34 -19.86
CA GLY A 179 2.36 17.95 -19.43
C GLY A 179 2.37 16.94 -20.58
N LEU A 180 2.30 15.67 -20.20
CA LEU A 180 2.17 14.52 -21.10
C LEU A 180 0.73 14.41 -21.62
N PRO A 181 0.49 13.73 -22.75
CA PRO A 181 -0.87 13.47 -23.26
C PRO A 181 -1.67 12.46 -22.42
N ILE A 182 -1.37 12.34 -21.12
CA ILE A 182 -1.92 11.35 -20.20
C ILE A 182 -2.84 12.06 -19.19
N PRO A 183 -4.13 11.69 -19.09
CA PRO A 183 -5.03 12.22 -18.07
C PRO A 183 -4.50 12.00 -16.64
N ARG A 184 -4.83 12.90 -15.71
CA ARG A 184 -4.38 12.81 -14.30
C ARG A 184 -4.67 11.44 -13.66
N PRO A 185 -5.87 10.83 -13.75
CA PRO A 185 -6.14 9.54 -13.11
C PRO A 185 -5.20 8.44 -13.61
N ASP A 186 -4.91 8.42 -14.91
CA ASP A 186 -4.04 7.41 -15.53
C ASP A 186 -2.58 7.60 -15.13
N LEU A 187 -2.10 8.85 -15.11
CA LEU A 187 -0.75 9.16 -14.65
C LEU A 187 -0.56 8.82 -13.17
N HIS A 188 -1.58 9.13 -12.36
CA HIS A 188 -1.55 8.88 -10.93
C HIS A 188 -1.60 7.39 -10.59
N PHE A 189 -2.40 6.60 -11.34
CA PHE A 189 -2.33 5.14 -11.30
C PHE A 189 -0.92 4.64 -11.66
N PHE A 190 -0.32 5.17 -12.72
CA PHE A 190 1.02 4.76 -13.14
C PHE A 190 2.08 5.05 -12.06
N TYR A 191 2.05 6.24 -11.45
CA TYR A 191 2.94 6.58 -10.34
C TYR A 191 2.80 5.61 -9.16
N ASN A 192 1.56 5.35 -8.71
CA ASN A 192 1.31 4.39 -7.65
C ASN A 192 1.82 2.98 -8.01
N LEU A 193 1.66 2.55 -9.26
CA LEU A 193 2.14 1.24 -9.72
C LEU A 193 3.68 1.17 -9.64
N VAL A 194 4.37 2.14 -10.25
CA VAL A 194 5.84 2.12 -10.30
C VAL A 194 6.47 2.35 -8.93
N GLU A 195 5.78 2.99 -8.00
CA GLU A 195 6.22 3.14 -6.60
C GLU A 195 5.94 1.87 -5.77
N THR A 196 4.76 1.28 -5.90
CA THR A 196 4.36 0.10 -5.10
C THR A 196 5.17 -1.14 -5.46
N VAL A 197 5.48 -1.35 -6.73
CA VAL A 197 6.25 -2.53 -7.18
C VAL A 197 7.62 -2.64 -6.51
N PRO A 198 8.53 -1.64 -6.56
CA PRO A 198 9.81 -1.70 -5.87
C PRO A 198 9.63 -1.72 -4.34
N LEU A 199 8.60 -1.08 -3.79
CA LEU A 199 8.31 -1.15 -2.36
C LEU A 199 8.04 -2.60 -1.91
N VAL A 200 7.16 -3.32 -2.61
CA VAL A 200 6.81 -4.72 -2.32
C VAL A 200 8.00 -5.64 -2.57
N ILE A 201 8.72 -5.48 -3.68
CA ILE A 201 9.95 -6.25 -3.96
C ILE A 201 10.98 -5.99 -2.84
N GLY A 202 11.11 -4.75 -2.39
CA GLY A 202 12.00 -4.36 -1.30
C GLY A 202 11.64 -5.05 0.02
N LEU A 203 10.36 -5.15 0.35
CA LEU A 203 9.91 -5.88 1.53
C LEU A 203 10.26 -7.38 1.43
N VAL A 204 9.93 -8.02 0.30
CA VAL A 204 10.23 -9.45 0.07
C VAL A 204 11.74 -9.71 0.13
N TRP A 205 12.53 -8.84 -0.49
CA TRP A 205 13.99 -8.90 -0.43
C TRP A 205 14.51 -8.80 1.00
N GLN A 206 13.94 -7.89 1.81
CA GLN A 206 14.34 -7.71 3.21
C GLN A 206 13.94 -8.91 4.08
N LEU A 207 12.80 -9.54 3.80
CA LEU A 207 12.34 -10.76 4.47
C LEU A 207 13.26 -11.95 4.16
N HIS A 208 13.59 -12.17 2.88
CA HIS A 208 14.52 -13.24 2.49
C HIS A 208 15.89 -13.06 3.13
N ARG A 209 16.42 -11.82 3.14
CA ARG A 209 17.71 -11.57 3.76
C ARG A 209 17.69 -11.83 5.27
N ALA A 210 16.64 -11.39 5.97
CA ALA A 210 16.51 -11.66 7.41
C ALA A 210 16.43 -13.17 7.70
N TYR A 211 15.78 -13.92 6.82
CA TYR A 211 15.71 -15.38 6.91
C TYR A 211 17.08 -16.05 6.70
N ASP A 212 17.84 -15.63 5.68
CA ASP A 212 19.14 -16.20 5.36
C ASP A 212 20.17 -15.92 6.47
N GLU A 213 20.18 -14.70 7.02
CA GLU A 213 21.05 -14.33 8.14
C GLU A 213 20.80 -15.24 9.36
N GLN A 214 19.54 -15.45 9.73
CA GLN A 214 19.18 -16.33 10.85
C GLN A 214 19.59 -17.79 10.58
N ARG A 215 19.35 -18.30 9.36
CA ARG A 215 19.71 -19.68 9.00
C ARG A 215 21.22 -19.91 9.08
N LEU A 216 22.01 -18.91 8.71
CA LEU A 216 23.47 -18.96 8.83
C LEU A 216 23.91 -19.00 10.31
N GLU A 217 23.31 -18.18 11.17
CA GLU A 217 23.59 -18.21 12.62
C GLU A 217 23.30 -19.58 13.25
N GLU A 218 22.15 -20.19 12.90
CA GLU A 218 21.79 -21.53 13.37
C GLU A 218 22.79 -22.62 12.93
N PHE A 219 23.32 -22.51 11.71
CA PHE A 219 24.31 -23.45 11.18
C PHE A 219 25.69 -23.27 11.83
N VAL A 220 26.12 -22.03 12.05
CA VAL A 220 27.46 -21.71 12.59
C VAL A 220 27.52 -21.87 14.12
N HIS A 221 26.42 -21.60 14.83
CA HIS A 221 26.38 -21.60 16.30
C HIS A 221 25.22 -22.45 16.87
N PRO A 222 25.18 -23.77 16.60
CA PRO A 222 24.04 -24.62 16.96
C PRO A 222 23.80 -24.76 18.48
N SER A 223 24.82 -24.55 19.31
CA SER A 223 24.72 -24.66 20.78
C SER A 223 24.27 -23.37 21.49
N GLN A 224 24.20 -22.24 20.77
CA GLN A 224 23.83 -20.93 21.32
C GLN A 224 22.36 -20.57 21.07
N VAL A 225 21.63 -21.39 20.29
CA VAL A 225 20.19 -21.23 20.05
C VAL A 225 19.44 -21.77 21.27
N THR A 226 19.47 -21.03 22.38
CA THR A 226 18.64 -21.32 23.54
C THR A 226 17.18 -21.00 23.19
N THR A 227 16.37 -22.05 23.11
CA THR A 227 14.91 -21.95 23.06
C THR A 227 14.41 -21.15 24.26
N PRO A 228 13.64 -20.07 24.07
CA PRO A 228 12.75 -19.57 25.11
C PRO A 228 11.54 -20.49 25.30
#